data_AF-A0A7C1RMY0-F1
#
_entry.id   AF-A0A7C1RMY0-F1
#
_cell.length_a   1.000
_cell.length_b   1.000
_cell.length_c   1.000
_cell.angle_alpha   90.00
_cell.angle_beta   90.00
_cell.angle_gamma   90.00
#
_symmetry.space_group_name_H-M   'P 1'
#
loop_
_entity.id
_entity.type
_entity.pdbx_description
1 polymer ?
#
loop_
_entity_poly.entity_id
_entity_poly.type
_entity_poly.pdbx_seq_one_letter_code
_entity_poly.pdbx_strand_id
1 'polypeptide(L)' 'MKIRYSFIVMTFLKPKEQLSIIKRGVVETLVEDELIKKLERSYETGTPLKIKAGFDPTAPDIHLG' A
#
# COMPACT_ATOMS: atom_id res chain seq x y z
N MET A 1 -14.43 21.69 26.93
CA MET A 1 -14.43 21.83 25.47
C MET A 1 -13.35 20.91 24.89
N LYS A 2 -13.67 19.64 24.63
CA LYS A 2 -12.70 18.66 24.08
C LYS A 2 -12.76 18.76 22.56
N ILE A 3 -11.79 19.42 21.97
CA ILE A 3 -11.53 19.38 20.53
C ILE A 3 -11.04 17.96 20.24
N ARG A 4 -11.96 17.05 19.92
CA ARG A 4 -11.62 15.77 19.31
C ARG A 4 -11.21 16.10 17.89
N TYR A 5 -9.91 16.09 17.63
CA TYR A 5 -9.38 15.98 16.29
C TYR A 5 -10.11 14.81 15.62
N SER A 6 -10.98 15.13 14.67
CA SER A 6 -11.58 14.19 13.76
C SER A 6 -10.44 13.57 12.99
N PHE A 7 -9.95 12.42 13.50
CA PHE A 7 -8.90 11.62 12.92
C PHE A 7 -9.45 11.09 11.61
N ILE A 8 -9.25 11.89 10.55
CA ILE A 8 -9.20 11.57 9.13
C ILE A 8 -9.82 10.21 8.85
N VAL A 9 -11.08 10.22 8.41
CA VAL A 9 -11.65 9.12 7.63
C VAL A 9 -10.84 9.07 6.34
N MET A 10 -9.65 8.48 6.37
CA MET A 10 -8.88 8.19 5.18
C MET A 10 -9.65 7.04 4.53
N THR A 11 -10.43 7.37 3.49
CA THR A 11 -11.29 6.42 2.80
C THR A 11 -10.44 5.25 2.35
N PHE A 12 -10.61 4.10 2.99
CA PHE A 12 -9.93 2.88 2.60
C PHE A 12 -10.49 2.47 1.23
N LEU A 13 -9.68 2.66 0.20
CA LEU A 13 -10.10 2.46 -1.19
C LEU A 13 -10.49 1.00 -1.42
N LYS A 14 -11.38 0.75 -2.38
CA LYS A 14 -11.76 -0.62 -2.71
C LYS A 14 -10.55 -1.37 -3.29
N PRO A 15 -10.42 -2.70 -3.09
CA PRO A 15 -9.27 -3.48 -3.56
C PRO A 15 -8.89 -3.26 -5.02
N LYS A 16 -9.88 -3.12 -5.92
CA LYS A 16 -9.65 -2.86 -7.35
C LYS A 16 -9.06 -1.48 -7.62
N GLU A 17 -9.49 -0.45 -6.87
CA GLU A 17 -8.95 0.91 -6.99
C GLU A 17 -7.51 0.95 -6.45
N GLN A 18 -7.26 0.28 -5.32
CA GLN A 18 -5.91 0.10 -4.78
C GLN A 18 -4.99 -0.58 -5.79
N LEU A 19 -5.44 -1.67 -6.39
CA LEU A 19 -4.67 -2.39 -7.41
C LEU A 19 -4.33 -1.48 -8.60
N SER A 20 -5.29 -0.69 -9.08
CA SER A 20 -5.05 0.25 -10.19
C SER A 20 -3.99 1.30 -9.85
N ILE A 21 -3.93 1.77 -8.60
CA ILE A 21 -2.93 2.73 -8.15
C ILE A 21 -1.57 2.06 -8.03
N ILE A 22 -1.51 0.87 -7.42
CA ILE A 22 -0.25 0.13 -7.24
C ILE A 22 0.38 -0.17 -8.59
N LYS A 23 -0.41 -0.52 -9.61
CA LYS A 23 0.10 -0.81 -10.96
C LYS A 23 0.64 0.42 -11.69
N ARG A 24 0.36 1.64 -11.23
CA ARG A 24 0.86 2.86 -11.87
C ARG A 24 2.37 2.97 -11.68
N GLY A 25 3.13 2.81 -12.77
CA GLY A 25 4.58 2.92 -12.75
C GLY A 25 5.32 1.65 -12.30
N VAL A 26 4.59 0.54 -12.08
CA VAL A 26 5.19 -0.77 -11.84
C VAL A 26 5.67 -1.35 -13.16
N VAL A 27 6.93 -1.79 -13.18
CA VAL A 27 7.53 -2.46 -14.34
C VAL A 27 6.94 -3.87 -14.50
N GLU A 28 6.81 -4.61 -13.41
CA GLU A 28 6.31 -5.99 -13.43
C GLU A 28 5.57 -6.35 -12.13
N THR A 29 4.51 -7.16 -12.26
CA THR A 29 3.81 -7.80 -11.13
C THR A 29 3.82 -9.31 -11.34
N LEU A 30 4.56 -10.04 -10.50
CA LEU A 30 4.75 -11.48 -10.67
C LEU A 30 3.45 -12.30 -10.56
N VAL A 31 2.59 -11.97 -9.59
CA VAL A 31 1.33 -12.70 -9.33
C VAL A 31 0.21 -11.72 -8.94
N GLU A 32 -0.40 -11.07 -9.93
CA GLU A 32 -1.45 -10.05 -9.73
C GLU A 32 -2.70 -10.62 -9.01
N ASP A 33 -3.09 -11.85 -9.35
CA ASP A 33 -4.24 -12.53 -8.74
C ASP A 33 -4.05 -12.79 -7.25
N GLU A 34 -2.82 -13.00 -6.79
CA GLU A 34 -2.53 -13.09 -5.35
C GLU A 34 -2.56 -11.74 -4.68
N LEU A 35 -2.07 -10.70 -5.36
CA LEU A 35 -2.08 -9.34 -4.84
C LEU A 35 -3.51 -8.87 -4.59
N ILE A 36 -4.44 -9.06 -5.54
CA ILE A 36 -5.84 -8.67 -5.36
C ILE A 36 -6.50 -9.43 -4.21
N LYS A 37 -6.27 -10.74 -4.07
CA LYS A 37 -6.80 -11.53 -2.94
C LYS A 37 -6.29 -11.03 -1.59
N LYS A 38 -5.02 -10.62 -1.52
CA LYS A 38 -4.43 -10.01 -0.32
C LYS A 38 -5.07 -8.66 -0.01
N LEU A 39 -5.31 -7.82 -1.01
CA LEU A 39 -5.99 -6.53 -0.86
C LEU A 39 -7.45 -6.71 -0.42
N GLU A 40 -8.19 -7.67 -0.98
CA GLU A 40 -9.55 -8.02 -0.57
C GLU A 40 -9.60 -8.44 0.90
N ARG A 41 -8.74 -9.38 1.31
CA ARG A 41 -8.62 -9.77 2.72
C ARG A 41 -8.29 -8.58 3.62
N SER A 42 -7.35 -7.72 3.21
CA SER A 42 -6.97 -6.54 3.99
C SER A 42 -8.14 -5.57 4.15
N TYR A 43 -8.91 -5.37 3.09
CA TYR A 43 -10.12 -4.56 3.05
C TYR A 43 -11.20 -5.08 3.99
N GLU A 44 -11.52 -6.37 3.91
CA GLU A 44 -12.56 -7.01 4.72
C GLU A 44 -12.20 -7.08 6.20
N THR A 45 -10.95 -7.36 6.52
CA THR A 45 -10.49 -7.56 7.90
C THR A 45 -10.01 -6.27 8.58
N GLY A 46 -9.88 -5.17 7.83
CA GLY A 46 -9.23 -3.95 8.29
C GLY A 46 -7.76 -4.13 8.72
N THR A 47 -7.14 -5.27 8.38
CA THR A 47 -5.76 -5.59 8.75
C THR A 47 -4.82 -5.21 7.60
N PRO A 48 -3.87 -4.28 7.79
CA PRO A 48 -2.98 -3.84 6.72
C PRO A 48 -2.04 -4.95 6.23
N LEU A 49 -1.69 -4.92 4.94
CA LEU A 49 -0.63 -5.78 4.40
C LEU A 49 0.75 -5.33 4.90
N LYS A 50 1.63 -6.30 5.16
CA LYS A 50 3.04 -6.04 5.45
C LYS A 50 3.80 -5.91 4.12
N ILE A 51 4.35 -4.73 3.86
CA ILE A 51 5.17 -4.46 2.68
C ILE A 51 6.64 -4.46 3.08
N LYS A 52 7.49 -5.13 2.28
CA LYS A 52 8.93 -5.22 2.51
C LYS A 52 9.69 -4.68 1.31
N ALA A 53 10.63 -3.78 1.57
CA ALA A 53 11.62 -3.30 0.60
C ALA A 53 13.02 -3.46 1.21
N GLY A 54 14.00 -3.86 0.41
CA GLY A 54 15.40 -3.95 0.82
C GLY A 54 16.18 -2.76 0.24
N PHE A 55 17.13 -2.26 1.02
CA PHE A 55 18.05 -1.19 0.61
C PHE A 55 19.48 -1.65 0.88
N ASP A 56 20.42 -1.32 -0.01
CA ASP A 56 21.83 -1.63 0.16
C ASP A 56 22.46 -0.67 1.19
N PRO A 57 22.99 -1.16 2.33
CA PRO A 57 23.59 -0.29 3.35
C PRO A 57 24.93 0.32 2.93
N THR A 58 25.54 -0.13 1.83
CA THR A 58 26.86 0.36 1.36
C THR A 58 26.77 1.64 0.52
N ALA A 59 25.57 1.98 0.01
CA ALA A 59 25.29 3.20 -0.73
C ALA A 59 24.17 3.98 -0.02
N PRO A 60 24.50 4.81 1.00
CA PRO A 60 23.51 5.53 1.79
C PRO A 60 22.91 6.75 1.07
N ASP A 61 23.51 7.18 -0.05
CA ASP A 61 23.07 8.35 -0.81
C ASP A 61 21.77 8.03 -1.57
N ILE A 62 20.68 8.70 -1.18
CA ILE A 62 19.37 8.56 -1.83
C ILE A 62 19.23 9.63 -2.92
N HIS A 63 18.94 9.20 -4.15
CA HIS A 63 18.59 10.07 -5.28
C HIS A 63 17.14 9.83 -5.73
N LEU A 64 16.65 10.61 -6.70
CA LEU A 64 15.27 10.53 -7.22
C LEU A 64 14.94 9.27 -8.03
N GLY A 65 15.88 8.34 -8.14
CA GLY A 65 15.85 7.23 -9.09
C GLY A 65 15.52 5.91 -8.42
#